data_AF-A0A7Z9HY72-F1
#
_entry.id   AF-A0A7Z9HY72-F1
#
_cell.length_a   1.000
_cell.length_b   1.000
_cell.length_c   1.000
_cell.angle_alpha   90.00
_cell.angle_beta   90.00
_cell.angle_gamma   90.00
#
_symmetry.space_group_name_H-M   'P 1'
#
loop_
_entity.id
_entity.type
_entity.pdbx_description
1 polymer ?
#
loop_
_entity_poly.entity_id
_entity_poly.type
_entity_poly.pdbx_seq_one_letter_code
_entity_poly.pdbx_strand_id
1 'polypeptide(L)' 'MLKLKRLGLMSLMAIGVLMSPDTNAAGDPAPDEMTGLKVGEKIPDFTLKDQNGKEHSLEGLLAKKGTTVLVFHRSANW' A
#
# COMPACT_ATOMS: atom_id res chain seq x y z
N MET A 1 -9.85 76.39 -24.96
CA MET A 1 -10.38 75.15 -25.58
C MET A 1 -9.49 73.99 -25.14
N LEU A 2 -10.02 73.11 -24.29
CA LEU A 2 -9.32 72.02 -23.60
C LEU A 2 -9.43 70.72 -24.42
N LYS A 3 -8.31 70.05 -24.75
CA LYS A 3 -8.31 68.62 -25.10
C LYS A 3 -7.06 67.94 -24.51
N LEU A 4 -7.25 67.42 -23.31
CA LEU A 4 -6.37 66.51 -22.59
C LEU A 4 -6.29 65.19 -23.37
N LYS A 5 -5.08 64.78 -23.79
CA LYS A 5 -4.85 63.54 -24.53
C LYS A 5 -4.79 62.36 -23.55
N ARG A 6 -5.52 61.31 -23.91
CA ARG A 6 -5.92 60.18 -23.06
C ARG A 6 -4.72 59.33 -22.63
N LEU A 7 -4.72 59.05 -21.33
CA LEU A 7 -3.89 58.11 -20.58
C LEU A 7 -3.91 56.72 -21.23
N GLY A 8 -2.76 56.28 -21.74
CA GLY A 8 -2.58 54.99 -22.41
C GLY A 8 -2.08 53.91 -21.47
N LEU A 9 -3.04 53.15 -20.93
CA LEU A 9 -3.00 51.69 -20.75
C LEU A 9 -1.72 51.09 -20.13
N MET A 10 -1.70 51.06 -18.79
CA MET A 10 -1.17 49.90 -18.07
C MET A 10 -1.89 48.63 -18.54
N SER A 11 -1.16 47.51 -18.56
CA SER A 11 -1.63 46.12 -18.51
C SER A 11 -1.29 45.32 -19.76
N LEU A 12 -0.13 44.63 -19.72
CA LEU A 12 0.01 43.27 -20.24
C LEU A 12 1.34 42.64 -19.79
N MET A 13 1.60 42.56 -18.48
CA MET A 13 2.75 41.81 -17.97
C MET A 13 2.45 41.21 -16.59
N ALA A 14 1.38 40.42 -16.48
CA ALA A 14 1.00 39.79 -15.21
C ALA A 14 0.18 38.50 -15.35
N ILE A 15 0.39 37.70 -16.41
CA ILE A 15 -0.41 36.46 -16.63
C ILE A 15 0.47 35.20 -16.77
N GLY A 16 1.74 35.24 -16.32
CA GLY A 16 2.67 34.13 -16.50
C GLY A 16 2.89 33.19 -15.31
N VAL A 17 2.50 33.56 -14.08
CA VAL A 17 3.06 32.93 -12.85
C VAL A 17 1.97 32.48 -11.87
N LEU A 18 0.94 31.75 -12.31
CA LEU A 18 -0.06 31.20 -11.38
C LEU A 18 -0.54 29.77 -11.68
N MET A 19 0.20 28.99 -12.46
CA MET A 19 -0.11 27.56 -12.62
C MET A 19 1.13 26.70 -12.43
N SER A 20 1.56 26.59 -11.18
CA SER A 20 2.30 25.42 -10.73
C SER A 20 1.26 24.31 -10.48
N PRO A 21 1.31 23.16 -11.17
CA PRO A 21 0.49 22.03 -10.78
C PRO A 21 0.98 21.54 -9.41
N ASP A 22 0.13 21.62 -8.39
CA ASP A 22 0.34 20.94 -7.12
C ASP A 22 0.35 19.42 -7.39
N THR A 23 1.53 18.86 -7.59
CA THR A 23 1.73 17.41 -7.81
C THR A 23 1.72 16.60 -6.52
N ASN A 24 1.35 17.18 -5.38
CA ASN A 24 1.28 16.48 -4.10
C ASN A 24 -0.14 15.99 -3.82
N ALA A 25 -0.67 15.12 -4.68
CA ALA A 25 -1.73 14.22 -4.25
C ALA A 25 -1.08 13.18 -3.32
N ALA A 26 -1.11 13.45 -2.01
CA ALA A 26 -0.75 12.45 -1.00
C ALA A 26 -1.72 11.27 -1.18
N GLY A 27 -1.22 10.14 -1.70
CA GLY A 27 -1.99 8.90 -1.77
C GLY A 27 -2.37 8.46 -0.36
N ASP A 28 -3.46 7.71 -0.25
CA ASP A 28 -3.87 7.12 1.03
C ASP A 28 -2.69 6.35 1.65
N PRO A 29 -2.48 6.48 2.97
CA PRO A 29 -1.44 5.71 3.64
C PRO A 29 -1.67 4.23 3.38
N ALA A 30 -0.58 3.49 3.14
CA ALA A 30 -0.66 2.04 2.99
C ALA A 30 -1.36 1.43 4.22
N PRO A 31 -2.24 0.42 4.04
CA PRO A 31 -2.84 -0.27 5.17
C PRO A 31 -1.77 -0.81 6.11
N ASP A 32 -2.06 -0.82 7.41
CA ASP A 32 -1.16 -1.39 8.41
C ASP A 32 -0.74 -2.81 8.01
N GLU A 33 0.56 -3.09 8.12
CA GLU A 33 1.10 -4.42 7.83
C GLU A 33 0.48 -5.45 8.79
N MET A 34 -0.25 -6.42 8.24
CA MET A 34 -0.74 -7.56 9.01
C MET A 34 0.43 -8.50 9.29
N THR A 35 1.16 -8.27 10.39
CA THR A 35 2.40 -8.99 10.76
C THR A 35 2.21 -10.45 11.20
N GLY A 36 1.03 -11.05 10.97
CA GLY A 36 0.70 -12.41 11.41
C GLY A 36 0.34 -12.51 12.89
N LEU A 37 0.41 -13.74 13.43
CA LEU A 37 0.03 -14.06 14.80
C LEU A 37 1.05 -13.55 15.84
N LYS A 38 0.56 -13.15 17.02
CA LYS A 38 1.43 -12.78 18.15
C LYS A 38 2.01 -14.01 18.84
N VAL A 39 3.12 -13.83 19.56
CA VAL A 39 3.71 -14.90 20.40
C VAL A 39 2.71 -15.31 21.49
N GLY A 40 2.48 -16.62 21.62
CA GLY A 40 1.50 -17.18 22.55
C GLY A 40 0.06 -17.16 22.04
N GLU A 41 -0.21 -16.53 20.90
CA GLU A 41 -1.52 -16.59 20.27
C GLU A 41 -1.76 -17.99 19.68
N LYS A 42 -2.98 -18.50 19.85
CA LYS A 42 -3.35 -19.81 19.34
C LYS A 42 -3.40 -19.75 17.82
N ILE A 43 -2.66 -20.66 17.18
CA ILE A 43 -2.67 -20.79 15.72
C ILE A 43 -4.09 -21.16 15.22
N PRO A 44 -4.58 -20.55 14.12
CA PRO A 44 -5.85 -20.93 13.53
C PRO A 44 -5.79 -22.36 12.99
N ASP A 45 -6.91 -23.06 13.07
CA ASP A 45 -7.01 -24.40 12.49
C ASP A 45 -6.95 -24.35 10.96
N PHE A 46 -6.35 -25.36 10.35
CA PHE A 46 -6.23 -25.47 8.89
C PHE A 46 -6.13 -26.92 8.42
N THR A 47 -6.56 -27.12 7.18
CA THR A 47 -6.28 -28.32 6.39
C THR A 47 -5.77 -27.88 5.02
N LEU A 48 -4.55 -28.30 4.68
CA LEU A 48 -3.89 -27.93 3.43
C LEU A 48 -3.47 -29.18 2.66
N LYS A 49 -3.40 -29.05 1.33
CA LYS A 49 -2.86 -30.10 0.46
C LYS A 49 -1.36 -29.93 0.29
N ASP A 50 -0.62 -31.02 0.36
CA ASP A 50 0.78 -31.06 -0.01
C ASP A 50 0.98 -31.11 -1.53
N GLN A 51 2.24 -31.19 -1.98
CA GLN A 51 2.60 -31.24 -3.39
C GLN A 51 2.07 -32.47 -4.15
N ASN A 52 1.65 -33.52 -3.42
CA ASN A 52 1.06 -34.72 -3.98
C ASN A 52 -0.47 -34.71 -3.86
N GLY A 53 -1.06 -33.60 -3.40
CA GLY A 53 -2.50 -33.46 -3.19
C GLY A 53 -3.00 -34.12 -1.90
N LYS A 54 -2.12 -34.67 -1.05
CA LYS A 54 -2.51 -35.28 0.23
C LYS A 54 -2.84 -34.19 1.24
N GLU A 55 -3.95 -34.37 1.95
CA GLU A 55 -4.37 -33.44 3.00
C GLU A 55 -3.57 -33.64 4.29
N HIS A 56 -3.21 -32.52 4.91
CA HIS A 56 -2.61 -32.45 6.24
C HIS A 56 -3.34 -31.39 7.06
N SER A 57 -3.81 -31.77 8.25
CA SER A 57 -4.43 -30.86 9.21
C SER A 57 -3.43 -30.38 10.25
N LEU A 58 -3.68 -29.21 10.83
CA LEU A 58 -2.93 -28.71 11.97
C LEU A 58 -2.90 -29.74 13.11
N GLU A 59 -4.04 -30.32 13.46
CA GLU A 59 -4.15 -31.34 14.51
C GLU A 59 -3.19 -32.53 14.24
N GLY A 60 -3.20 -33.05 13.01
CA GLY A 60 -2.33 -34.16 12.62
C GLY A 60 -0.84 -33.79 12.63
N LEU A 61 -0.50 -32.52 12.40
CA LEU A 61 0.87 -32.02 12.50
C LEU A 61 1.31 -31.86 13.97
N LEU A 62 0.42 -31.38 14.84
CA LEU A 62 0.71 -31.19 16.28
C LEU A 62 0.69 -32.49 17.09
N ALA A 63 -0.04 -33.52 16.63
CA ALA A 63 -0.06 -34.84 17.26
C ALA A 63 1.30 -35.57 17.17
N LYS A 64 2.19 -35.13 16.27
CA LYS A 64 3.55 -35.66 16.16
C LYS A 64 4.40 -35.07 17.29
N LYS A 65 5.21 -35.90 17.94
CA LYS A 65 6.13 -35.45 18.99
C LYS A 65 7.12 -34.44 18.41
N GLY A 66 7.29 -33.29 19.08
CA GLY A 66 8.31 -32.28 18.77
C GLY A 66 7.74 -30.89 18.51
N THR A 67 8.60 -29.99 18.05
CA THR A 67 8.24 -28.62 17.68
C THR A 67 7.87 -28.57 16.19
N THR A 68 6.71 -28.02 15.88
CA THR A 68 6.26 -27.78 14.50
C THR A 68 6.62 -26.36 14.07
N VAL A 69 7.22 -26.21 12.89
CA VAL A 69 7.58 -24.91 12.30
C VAL A 69 6.86 -24.76 10.96
N LEU A 70 6.17 -23.63 10.76
CA LEU A 70 5.51 -23.29 9.49
C LEU A 70 6.31 -22.22 8.77
N VAL A 71 6.75 -22.52 7.55
CA VAL A 71 7.55 -21.60 6.71
C VAL A 71 6.70 -21.16 5.53
N PHE A 72 6.47 -19.86 5.41
CA PHE A 72 5.83 -19.26 4.26
C PHE A 72 6.89 -18.89 3.22
N HIS A 73 6.75 -19.44 2.02
CA HIS A 73 7.62 -19.13 0.89
C HIS A 73 6.79 -18.60 -0.27
N ARG A 74 7.10 -17.37 -0.71
CA ARG A 74 6.48 -16.77 -1.90
C ARG A 74 7.26 -17.21 -3.14
N SER A 75 6.71 -18.14 -3.90
CA SER A 75 7.28 -18.58 -5.17
C SER A 75 6.81 -17.67 -6.32
N ALA A 76 7.31 -16.44 -6.38
CA ALA A 76 7.14 -15.58 -7.54
C ALA A 76 8.45 -14.83 -7.80
N ASN A 77 8.94 -14.90 -9.04
CA ASN A 77 10.06 -14.13 -9.58
C ASN A 77 9.53 -12.80 -10.17
N TRP A 78 9.00 -11.94 -9.31
CA TRP A 78 8.64 -10.59 -9.73
C TRP A 78 9.85 -9.66 -9.60
#